data_AF-A0A1Z1MDP9-F1
#
_entry.id   AF-A0A1Z1MDP9-F1
#
_cell.length_a   1.000
_cell.length_b   1.000
_cell.length_c   1.000
_cell.angle_alpha   90.00
_cell.angle_beta   90.00
_cell.angle_gamma   90.00
#
_symmetry.space_group_name_H-M   'P 1'
#
loop_
_entity.id
_entity.type
_entity.pdbx_description
1 polymer ?
#
loop_
_entity_poly.entity_id
_entity_poly.type
_entity_poly.pdbx_seq_one_letter_code
_entity_poly.pdbx_strand_id
1 'polypeptide(L)' 'MNKELNKFKNTSNKNEEVFKLQRELIFLRMKQKTKQNIKTHILKKIKKEISQILTLST' A
#
# COMPACT_ATOMS: atom_id res chain seq x y z
N MET A 1 -10.63 8.55 27.30
CA MET A 1 -10.87 8.14 25.91
C MET A 1 -10.25 6.77 25.67
N ASN A 2 -11.06 5.81 25.20
CA ASN A 2 -10.77 4.37 25.20
C ASN A 2 -9.57 4.00 24.30
N LYS A 3 -8.50 3.49 24.92
CA LYS A 3 -7.25 3.05 24.26
C LYS A 3 -7.50 2.03 23.13
N GLU A 4 -8.53 1.21 23.27
CA GLU A 4 -8.95 0.22 22.27
C GLU A 4 -9.52 0.85 20.99
N LEU A 5 -10.28 1.94 21.15
CA LEU A 5 -10.90 2.67 20.04
C LEU A 5 -9.83 3.36 19.18
N ASN A 6 -8.77 3.87 19.82
CA ASN A 6 -7.60 4.41 19.15
C ASN A 6 -6.78 3.33 18.42
N LYS A 7 -6.63 2.14 19.02
CA LYS A 7 -5.96 1.00 18.38
C LYS A 7 -6.71 0.54 17.12
N PHE A 8 -8.03 0.37 17.21
CA PHE A 8 -8.88 0.00 16.09
C PHE A 8 -8.82 1.02 14.95
N LYS A 9 -8.92 2.32 15.26
CA LYS A 9 -8.81 3.40 14.27
C LYS A 9 -7.46 3.42 13.57
N ASN A 10 -6.37 3.20 14.31
CA ASN A 10 -5.03 3.10 13.73
C ASN A 10 -4.88 1.90 12.79
N THR A 11 -5.41 0.73 13.16
CA THR A 11 -5.40 -0.45 12.28
C THR A 11 -6.24 -0.23 11.01
N SER A 12 -7.42 0.39 11.14
CA SER A 12 -8.28 0.75 10.00
C SER A 12 -7.54 1.67 9.02
N ASN A 13 -6.87 2.71 9.53
CA ASN A 13 -6.11 3.65 8.71
C ASN A 13 -4.97 2.96 7.94
N LYS A 14 -4.24 2.04 8.60
CA LYS A 14 -3.18 1.25 7.95
C LYS A 14 -3.72 0.36 6.83
N ASN A 15 -4.87 -0.29 7.05
CA ASN A 15 -5.50 -1.14 6.05
C ASN A 15 -5.97 -0.35 4.81
N GLU A 16 -6.54 0.85 5.03
CA GLU A 16 -6.90 1.75 3.94
C GLU A 16 -5.68 2.18 3.10
N GLU A 17 -4.56 2.46 3.76
CA GLU A 17 -3.31 2.83 3.10
C GLU A 17 -2.74 1.68 2.26
N VAL A 18 -2.71 0.46 2.81
CA VAL A 18 -2.32 -0.75 2.07
C VAL A 18 -3.21 -0.96 0.85
N PHE A 19 -4.53 -0.78 1.01
CA PHE A 19 -5.47 -0.96 -0.09
C PHE A 19 -5.28 0.08 -1.22
N LYS A 20 -4.96 1.33 -0.87
CA LYS A 20 -4.60 2.37 -1.85
C LYS A 20 -3.35 1.99 -2.63
N LEU A 21 -2.29 1.56 -1.94
CA LEU A 21 -1.03 1.14 -2.55
C LEU A 21 -1.21 -0.09 -3.46
N GLN A 22 -2.06 -1.05 -3.06
CA GLN A 22 -2.39 -2.21 -3.89
C GLN A 22 -3.10 -1.81 -5.18
N ARG A 23 -4.07 -0.88 -5.11
CA ARG A 23 -4.74 -0.36 -6.31
C ARG A 23 -3.73 0.29 -7.25
N GLU A 24 -2.84 1.15 -6.74
CA GLU A 24 -1.81 1.80 -7.55
C GLU A 24 -0.87 0.77 -8.21
N LEU A 25 -0.48 -0.27 -7.46
CA LEU A 25 0.33 -1.36 -7.96
C LEU A 25 -0.33 -2.10 -9.13
N ILE A 26 -1.65 -2.34 -9.06
CA ILE A 26 -2.41 -2.96 -10.15
C ILE A 26 -2.38 -2.07 -11.39
N PHE A 27 -2.66 -0.78 -11.27
CA PHE A 27 -2.62 0.15 -12.39
C PHE A 27 -1.23 0.20 -13.04
N LEU A 28 -0.16 0.22 -12.25
CA LEU A 28 1.20 0.21 -12.77
C LEU A 28 1.53 -1.10 -13.50
N ARG A 29 1.07 -2.24 -13.00
CA ARG A 29 1.20 -3.54 -13.69
C ARG A 29 0.42 -3.58 -15.00
N MET A 30 -0.78 -3.00 -15.04
CA MET A 30 -1.57 -2.89 -16.27
C MET A 30 -0.85 -2.04 -17.31
N LYS A 31 -0.31 -0.88 -16.90
CA LYS A 31 0.52 -0.02 -17.77
C LYS A 31 1.75 -0.76 -18.29
N GLN A 32 2.45 -1.51 -17.43
CA GLN A 32 3.59 -2.35 -17.82
C GLN A 32 3.19 -3.38 -18.89
N LYS A 33 2.07 -4.09 -18.66
CA LYS A 33 1.60 -5.15 -19.55
C LYS A 33 1.10 -4.61 -20.89
N THR A 34 0.53 -3.41 -20.90
CA THR A 34 0.15 -2.68 -22.12
C THR A 34 1.33 -1.95 -22.77
N LYS A 35 2.56 -2.19 -22.31
CA LYS A 35 3.80 -1.58 -22.83
C LYS A 35 3.82 -0.04 -22.77
N GLN A 36 3.01 0.56 -21.90
CA GLN A 36 3.08 1.99 -21.64
C GLN A 36 4.37 2.32 -20.89
N ASN A 37 4.94 3.50 -21.16
CA ASN A 37 6.14 3.95 -20.48
C ASN A 37 5.85 4.13 -18.98
N ILE A 38 6.60 3.42 -18.14
CA ILE A 38 6.48 3.49 -16.68
C ILE A 38 7.85 3.49 -16.01
N LYS A 39 7.91 4.15 -14.86
CA LYS A 39 9.09 4.18 -14.01
C LYS A 39 9.13 2.92 -13.13
N THR A 40 10.03 2.00 -13.42
CA THR A 40 10.19 0.72 -12.68
C THR A 40 10.52 0.92 -11.19
N HIS A 41 11.20 2.01 -10.82
CA HIS A 41 11.49 2.32 -9.42
C HIS A 41 10.23 2.62 -8.60
N ILE A 42 9.14 3.09 -9.24
CA ILE A 42 7.87 3.34 -8.55
C ILE A 42 7.23 2.02 -8.09
N LEU A 43 7.26 0.99 -8.94
CA LEU A 43 6.84 -0.37 -8.57
C LEU A 43 7.62 -0.91 -7.36
N LYS A 44 8.94 -0.70 -7.33
CA LYS A 44 9.79 -1.12 -6.21
C LYS A 44 9.45 -0.36 -4.93
N LYS A 45 9.21 0.95 -5.03
CA LYS A 45 8.83 1.81 -3.90
C LYS A 45 7.51 1.36 -3.27
N ILE A 46 6.45 1.21 -4.07
CA ILE A 46 5.12 0.81 -3.59
C ILE A 46 5.16 -0.56 -2.90
N LYS A 47 5.89 -1.54 -3.47
CA LYS A 47 6.07 -2.86 -2.83
C LYS A 47 6.77 -2.76 -1.47
N LYS A 48 7.79 -1.91 -1.37
CA LYS A 48 8.50 -1.67 -0.11
C LYS A 48 7.57 -1.04 0.93
N GLU A 49 6.78 -0.05 0.56
CA GLU A 49 5.83 0.63 1.44
C GLU A 49 4.76 -0.34 1.97
N ILE A 50 4.17 -1.17 1.10
CA ILE A 50 3.24 -2.23 1.51
C ILE A 50 3.91 -3.17 2.53
N SER A 51 5.13 -3.64 2.23
CA SER A 51 5.86 -4.52 3.13
C SER A 51 6.11 -3.87 4.50
N GLN A 52 6.50 -2.61 4.53
CA GLN A 52 6.75 -1.87 5.77
C GLN A 52 5.49 -1.72 6.61
N ILE A 53 4.36 -1.35 5.99
CA ILE A 53 3.09 -1.20 6.71
C ILE A 53 2.65 -2.53 7.31
N LEU A 54 2.76 -3.62 6.54
CA LEU A 54 2.41 -4.97 7.01
C LEU A 54 3.32 -5.42 8.15
N THR A 55 4.64 -5.23 8.04
CA THR A 55 5.58 -5.56 9.12
C THR A 55 5.32 -4.77 10.40
N LEU A 56 4.91 -3.50 10.30
CA LEU A 56 4.54 -2.66 11.45
C LEU A 56 3.12 -2.94 11.99
N SER A 57 2.39 -3.88 11.38
CA SER A 57 1.06 -4.32 11.82
C SER A 57 1.05 -5.71 12.46
N THR A 58 2.10 -6.50 12.20
CA THR A 58 2.41 -7.78 12.88
C THR A 58 3.04 -7.52 14.24
#